data_AF-A0A1J8QBT0-F1
#
_entry.id   AF-A0A1J8QBT0-F1
#
_cell.length_a   1.000
_cell.length_b   1.000
_cell.length_c   1.000
_cell.angle_alpha   90.00
_cell.angle_beta   90.00
_cell.angle_gamma   90.00
#
_symmetry.space_group_name_H-M   'P 1'
#
loop_
_entity.id
_entity.type
_entity.pdbx_description
1 polymer ?
#
loop_
_entity_poly.entity_id
_entity_poly.type
_entity_poly.pdbx_seq_one_letter_code
_entity_poly.pdbx_strand_id
1 'polypeptide(L)'
;MTLSMAAPSATFGRRQPAPRPYAMAPSVTRHNTYALKVRGNALCDCNLFDGDVIIIRRYQHDTQTETAVAEINQQTVALRQLSISRFGVELWPEDALQPALFLHNRDIQVLGMVMGVEPHPRACQKSKHTFTEH
;
A
#
# COMPACT_ATOMS: atom_id res chain seq x y z
N MET A 1 -22.54 -70.01 -41.94
CA MET A 1 -21.53 -69.65 -40.92
C MET A 1 -21.11 -68.20 -41.20
N THR A 2 -21.65 -67.24 -40.48
CA THR A 2 -21.31 -65.81 -40.61
C THR A 2 -20.67 -65.34 -39.31
N LEU A 3 -19.36 -65.11 -39.35
CA LEU A 3 -18.58 -64.53 -38.27
C LEU A 3 -18.86 -63.02 -38.22
N SER A 4 -19.52 -62.56 -37.15
CA SER A 4 -19.65 -61.15 -36.80
C SER A 4 -18.52 -60.78 -35.84
N MET A 5 -17.60 -59.93 -36.28
CA MET A 5 -16.49 -59.42 -35.47
C MET A 5 -16.90 -58.12 -34.77
N ALA A 6 -16.74 -58.11 -33.45
CA ALA A 6 -17.02 -56.98 -32.58
C ALA A 6 -15.94 -55.88 -32.72
N ALA A 7 -16.38 -54.62 -32.77
CA ALA A 7 -15.51 -53.45 -32.68
C ALA A 7 -15.13 -53.18 -31.21
N PRO A 8 -13.86 -52.84 -30.90
CA PRO A 8 -13.47 -52.45 -29.55
C PRO A 8 -13.85 -50.98 -29.29
N SER A 9 -14.75 -50.75 -28.33
CA SER A 9 -14.99 -49.42 -27.78
C SER A 9 -13.79 -49.01 -26.91
N ALA A 10 -12.98 -48.09 -27.42
CA ALA A 10 -11.92 -47.45 -26.65
C ALA A 10 -12.55 -46.44 -25.66
N THR A 11 -12.65 -46.85 -24.39
CA THR A 11 -13.03 -45.96 -23.29
C THR A 11 -11.89 -44.97 -23.02
N PHE A 12 -11.98 -43.79 -23.63
CA PHE A 12 -11.04 -42.70 -23.39
C PHE A 12 -11.32 -42.08 -22.02
N GLY A 13 -10.56 -42.52 -21.01
CA GLY A 13 -10.63 -41.98 -19.66
C GLY A 13 -10.37 -40.47 -19.67
N ARG A 14 -11.42 -39.70 -19.40
CA ARG A 14 -11.35 -38.24 -19.25
C ARG A 14 -10.51 -37.94 -18.01
N ARG A 15 -9.21 -37.70 -18.18
CA ARG A 15 -8.33 -37.18 -17.12
C ARG A 15 -8.89 -35.82 -16.68
N GLN A 16 -9.57 -35.80 -15.54
CA GLN A 16 -9.90 -34.57 -14.85
C GLN A 16 -8.57 -33.93 -14.41
N PRO A 17 -8.22 -32.70 -14.86
CA PRO A 17 -7.11 -32.00 -14.27
C PRO A 17 -7.44 -31.71 -12.80
N ALA A 18 -6.55 -32.12 -11.89
CA ALA A 18 -6.71 -31.88 -10.47
C ALA A 18 -6.94 -30.38 -10.19
N PRO A 19 -7.75 -30.01 -9.19
CA PRO A 19 -7.90 -28.62 -8.80
C PRO A 19 -6.52 -28.08 -8.44
N ARG A 20 -6.04 -27.11 -9.23
CA ARG A 20 -4.84 -26.36 -8.88
C ARG A 20 -5.08 -25.78 -7.49
N PRO A 21 -4.17 -25.98 -6.51
CA PRO A 21 -4.31 -25.30 -5.23
C PRO A 21 -4.45 -23.81 -5.56
N TYR A 22 -5.56 -23.21 -5.13
CA TYR A 22 -5.81 -21.80 -5.29
C TYR A 22 -4.61 -21.07 -4.71
N ALA A 23 -3.70 -20.60 -5.58
CA ALA A 23 -2.64 -19.70 -5.18
C ALA A 23 -3.38 -18.46 -4.67
N MET A 24 -3.47 -18.33 -3.34
CA MET A 24 -4.00 -17.12 -2.73
C MET A 24 -3.22 -15.97 -3.35
N ALA A 25 -3.94 -15.01 -3.94
CA ALA A 25 -3.30 -13.86 -4.56
C ALA A 25 -2.33 -13.26 -3.52
N PRO A 26 -1.05 -13.07 -3.86
CA PRO A 26 -0.13 -12.44 -2.94
C PRO A 26 -0.71 -11.07 -2.59
N SER A 27 -0.87 -10.78 -1.29
CA SER A 27 -1.21 -9.41 -0.90
C SER A 27 -0.02 -8.51 -1.22
N VAL A 28 -0.29 -7.38 -1.83
CA VAL A 28 0.70 -6.41 -2.28
C VAL A 28 0.56 -5.16 -1.44
N THR A 29 1.69 -4.66 -0.95
CA THR A 29 1.78 -3.34 -0.32
C THR A 29 2.48 -2.39 -1.27
N ARG A 30 1.87 -1.24 -1.56
CA ARG A 30 2.48 -0.17 -2.35
C ARG A 30 2.99 0.92 -1.43
N HIS A 31 4.21 1.35 -1.69
CA HIS A 31 4.90 2.38 -0.94
C HIS A 31 5.20 3.55 -1.86
N ASN A 32 4.66 4.72 -1.56
CA ASN A 32 4.93 5.96 -2.29
C ASN A 32 5.62 6.93 -1.35
N THR A 33 6.84 7.32 -1.68
CA THR A 33 7.61 8.32 -0.93
C THR A 33 7.80 9.57 -1.77
N TYR A 34 7.45 10.72 -1.22
CA TYR A 34 7.61 12.03 -1.83
C TYR A 34 8.61 12.84 -1.03
N ALA A 35 9.59 13.43 -1.71
CA ALA A 35 10.52 14.37 -1.11
C ALA A 35 10.21 15.79 -1.61
N LEU A 36 9.84 16.67 -0.69
CA LEU A 36 9.54 18.06 -0.96
C LEU A 36 10.58 18.93 -0.26
N LYS A 37 11.01 20.01 -0.90
CA LYS A 37 11.88 21.02 -0.30
C LYS A 37 11.09 22.31 -0.15
N VAL A 38 11.14 22.92 1.03
CA VAL A 38 10.55 24.23 1.28
C VAL A 38 11.35 25.29 0.55
N ARG A 39 10.64 26.23 -0.09
CA ARG A 39 11.19 27.40 -0.74
C ARG A 39 10.56 28.67 -0.17
N GLY A 40 11.40 29.64 0.17
CA GLY A 40 10.97 30.89 0.77
C GLY A 40 10.58 30.75 2.25
N ASN A 41 9.78 31.69 2.72
CA ASN A 41 9.56 31.93 4.15
C ASN A 41 8.09 31.80 4.56
N ALA A 42 7.21 31.40 3.65
CA ALA A 42 5.76 31.38 3.87
C ALA A 42 5.31 30.33 4.91
N LEU A 43 6.17 29.36 5.23
CA LEU A 43 5.88 28.28 6.19
C LEU A 43 6.60 28.50 7.53
N CYS A 44 7.13 29.70 7.79
CA CYS A 44 7.86 30.00 9.02
C CYS A 44 7.01 29.84 10.29
N ASP A 45 5.69 30.08 10.22
CA ASP A 45 4.74 29.84 11.32
C ASP A 45 4.69 28.38 11.76
N CYS A 46 5.03 27.46 10.85
CA CYS A 46 5.12 26.03 11.11
C CYS A 46 6.55 25.57 11.43
N ASN A 47 7.45 26.53 11.74
CA ASN A 47 8.88 26.30 11.97
C ASN A 47 9.57 25.63 10.77
N LEU A 48 9.12 25.93 9.55
CA LEU A 48 9.69 25.43 8.29
C LEU A 48 10.33 26.59 7.53
N PHE A 49 11.62 26.45 7.22
CA PHE A 49 12.46 27.46 6.60
C PHE A 49 12.90 27.06 5.19
N ASP A 50 13.39 28.04 4.42
CA ASP A 50 13.93 27.79 3.08
C ASP A 50 15.04 26.75 3.13
N GLY A 51 14.92 25.70 2.31
CA GLY A 51 15.87 24.61 2.26
C GLY A 51 15.48 23.38 3.08
N ASP A 52 14.49 23.47 3.98
CA ASP A 52 14.03 22.32 4.75
C ASP A 52 13.40 21.26 3.84
N VAL A 53 13.56 19.99 4.21
CA VAL A 53 13.06 18.85 3.45
C VAL A 53 11.94 18.16 4.22
N ILE A 54 10.83 17.95 3.54
CA ILE A 54 9.66 17.23 4.03
C ILE A 54 9.59 15.90 3.29
N ILE A 55 9.60 14.79 4.03
CA ILE A 55 9.48 13.44 3.48
C ILE A 55 8.10 12.88 3.80
N ILE A 56 7.30 12.61 2.77
CA ILE A 56 5.96 12.04 2.93
C ILE A 56 6.00 10.58 2.49
N ARG A 57 5.65 9.66 3.37
CA ARG A 57 5.56 8.22 3.11
C ARG A 57 4.10 7.79 3.15
N ARG A 58 3.60 7.25 2.04
CA ARG A 58 2.25 6.72 1.89
C ARG A 58 2.32 5.21 1.65
N TYR A 59 1.55 4.47 2.42
CA TYR A 59 1.45 3.02 2.41
C TYR A 59 0.03 2.65 2.01
N GLN A 60 -0.12 1.92 0.90
CA GLN A 60 -1.42 1.41 0.46
C GLN A 60 -1.40 -0.11 0.50
N HIS A 61 -2.29 -0.68 1.30
CA HIS A 61 -2.48 -2.12 1.39
C HIS A 61 -3.71 -2.56 0.59
N ASP A 62 -3.68 -3.75 -0.02
CA ASP A 62 -4.75 -4.29 -0.87
C ASP A 62 -6.15 -4.28 -0.21
N THR A 63 -6.24 -4.29 1.11
CA THR A 63 -7.53 -4.24 1.84
C THR A 63 -8.00 -2.83 2.20
N GLN A 64 -7.69 -1.83 1.38
CA GLN A 64 -8.16 -0.43 1.50
C GLN A 64 -7.63 0.39 2.69
N THR A 65 -6.78 -0.15 3.55
CA THR A 65 -6.13 0.65 4.60
C THR A 65 -4.99 1.43 3.98
N GLU A 66 -5.13 2.76 3.98
CA GLU A 66 -4.07 3.69 3.61
C GLU A 66 -3.51 4.34 4.86
N THR A 67 -2.18 4.34 4.99
CA THR A 67 -1.48 5.02 6.08
C THR A 67 -0.50 6.01 5.48
N ALA A 68 -0.50 7.23 5.98
CA ALA A 68 0.43 8.27 5.56
C ALA A 68 1.18 8.83 6.76
N VAL A 69 2.47 9.08 6.59
CA VAL A 69 3.34 9.65 7.61
C VAL A 69 4.20 10.72 6.95
N ALA A 70 4.29 11.88 7.56
CA ALA A 70 5.19 12.95 7.13
C ALA A 70 6.32 13.15 8.14
N GLU A 71 7.51 13.38 7.64
CA GLU A 71 8.68 13.78 8.43
C GLU A 71 8.94 15.26 8.13
N ILE A 72 8.77 16.11 9.15
CA ILE A 72 8.90 17.57 9.09
C ILE A 72 9.88 17.97 10.19
N ASN A 73 10.99 18.65 9.86
CA ASN A 73 12.00 19.06 10.86
C ASN A 73 12.50 17.91 11.76
N GLN A 74 12.73 16.72 11.20
CA GLN A 74 13.10 15.50 11.95
C GLN A 74 12.02 14.98 12.92
N GLN A 75 10.82 15.57 12.90
CA GLN A 75 9.67 15.11 13.67
C GLN A 75 8.76 14.26 12.78
N THR A 76 8.36 13.09 13.29
CA THR A 76 7.44 12.19 12.60
C THR A 76 6.01 12.54 12.97
N VAL A 77 5.20 12.86 11.97
CA VAL A 77 3.79 13.22 12.08
C VAL A 77 2.97 12.15 11.36
N ALA A 78 2.14 11.43 12.11
CA ALA A 78 1.14 10.53 11.54
C ALA A 78 0.04 11.36 10.89
N LEU A 79 -0.33 11.01 9.66
CA LEU A 79 -1.37 11.71 8.90
C LEU A 79 -2.62 10.85 8.84
N ARG A 80 -3.75 11.44 9.23
CA ARG A 80 -5.08 10.88 8.99
C ARG A 80 -5.43 10.94 7.51
N GLN A 81 -5.06 12.03 6.84
CA GLN A 81 -5.38 12.24 5.43
C GLN A 81 -4.31 13.08 4.72
N LEU A 82 -3.99 12.66 3.50
CA LEU A 82 -3.12 13.39 2.57
C LEU A 82 -3.93 13.75 1.34
N SER A 83 -4.04 15.05 1.03
CA SER A 83 -4.71 15.54 -0.18
C SER A 83 -3.70 16.28 -1.05
N ILE A 84 -3.59 15.88 -2.32
CA ILE A 84 -2.70 16.51 -3.29
C ILE A 84 -3.59 17.15 -4.34
N SER A 85 -3.53 18.47 -4.42
CA SER A 85 -4.36 19.30 -5.30
C SER A 85 -3.50 20.13 -6.24
N ARG A 86 -4.13 20.74 -7.25
CA ARG A 86 -3.45 21.65 -8.19
C ARG A 86 -2.85 22.91 -7.53
N PHE A 87 -3.28 23.23 -6.31
CA PHE A 87 -2.84 24.40 -5.56
C PHE A 87 -1.70 24.10 -4.60
N GLY A 88 -1.56 22.84 -4.18
CA GLY A 88 -0.68 22.48 -3.09
C GLY A 88 -0.93 21.08 -2.55
N VAL A 89 -0.23 20.79 -1.47
CA VAL A 89 -0.33 19.54 -0.70
C VAL A 89 -0.90 19.88 0.68
N GLU A 90 -1.96 19.18 1.05
CA GLU A 90 -2.61 19.28 2.36
C GLU A 90 -2.29 18.04 3.19
N LEU A 91 -1.74 18.27 4.37
CA LEU A 91 -1.44 17.24 5.35
C LEU A 91 -2.37 17.42 6.55
N TRP A 92 -3.16 16.39 6.85
CA TRP A 92 -4.04 16.35 8.01
C TRP A 92 -3.44 15.41 9.05
N PRO A 93 -2.91 15.93 10.16
CA PRO A 93 -2.40 15.12 11.25
C PRO A 93 -3.48 14.21 11.85
N GLU A 94 -3.05 13.09 12.42
CA GLU A 94 -3.93 12.21 13.20
C GLU A 94 -4.24 12.80 14.59
N ASP A 95 -3.28 13.52 15.16
CA ASP A 95 -3.45 14.24 16.42
C ASP A 95 -4.16 15.58 16.21
N ALA A 96 -5.23 15.83 16.97
CA ALA A 96 -5.99 17.08 16.93
C ALA A 96 -5.21 18.29 17.49
N LEU A 97 -4.11 18.06 18.23
CA LEU A 97 -3.24 19.12 18.72
C LEU A 97 -2.40 19.77 17.61
N GLN A 98 -2.17 19.04 16.51
CA GLN A 98 -1.40 19.55 15.39
C GLN A 98 -2.33 20.13 14.31
N PRO A 99 -2.13 21.39 13.88
CA PRO A 99 -2.95 21.99 12.84
C PRO A 99 -2.72 21.31 11.49
N ALA A 100 -3.74 21.35 10.63
CA ALA A 100 -3.58 20.94 9.24
C ALA A 100 -2.54 21.82 8.54
N LEU A 101 -1.63 21.21 7.78
CA LEU A 101 -0.55 21.91 7.10
C LEU A 101 -0.85 22.00 5.60
N PHE A 102 -1.02 23.22 5.10
CA PHE A 102 -1.21 23.50 3.68
C PHE A 102 0.10 23.99 3.06
N LEU A 103 0.67 23.19 2.17
CA LEU A 103 1.89 23.49 1.43
C LEU A 103 1.52 24.01 0.03
N HIS A 104 1.67 25.31 -0.22
CA HIS A 104 1.40 25.89 -1.53
C HIS A 104 2.46 25.52 -2.55
N ASN A 105 2.07 25.27 -3.80
CA ASN A 105 2.99 24.93 -4.90
C ASN A 105 4.08 25.97 -5.17
N ARG A 106 3.87 27.24 -4.79
CA ARG A 106 4.87 28.32 -4.95
C ARG A 106 5.96 28.26 -3.87
N ASP A 107 5.63 27.70 -2.70
CA ASP A 107 6.45 27.69 -1.48
C ASP A 107 7.12 26.32 -1.27
N ILE A 108 6.92 25.36 -2.18
CA ILE A 108 7.56 24.05 -2.17
C ILE A 108 8.15 23.69 -3.54
N GLN A 109 9.21 22.90 -3.52
CA GLN A 109 9.82 22.28 -4.69
C GLN A 109 9.79 20.76 -4.52
N VAL A 110 9.24 20.04 -5.50
CA VAL A 110 9.32 18.58 -5.51
C VAL A 110 10.76 18.17 -5.87
N LEU A 111 11.44 17.47 -4.97
CA LEU A 111 12.79 16.93 -5.22
C LEU A 111 12.72 15.61 -5.97
N GLY A 112 11.74 14.76 -5.63
CA GLY A 112 11.57 13.46 -6.28
C GLY A 112 10.43 12.65 -5.70
N MET A 113 10.12 11.57 -6.40
CA MET A 113 9.12 10.57 -6.01
C MET A 113 9.71 9.17 -6.20
N VAL A 114 9.55 8.32 -5.19
CA VAL A 114 9.96 6.91 -5.24
C VAL A 114 8.72 6.06 -5.03
N MET A 115 8.52 5.08 -5.91
CA MET A 115 7.47 4.08 -5.77
C MET A 115 8.09 2.69 -5.59
N GLY A 116 7.58 1.95 -4.61
CA GLY A 116 7.95 0.58 -4.32
C GLY A 116 6.73 -0.30 -4.19
N VAL A 117 6.89 -1.58 -4.49
CA VAL A 117 5.85 -2.60 -4.36
C VAL A 117 6.46 -3.78 -3.63
N GLU A 118 5.95 -4.10 -2.44
CA GLU A 118 6.36 -5.26 -1.68
C GLU A 118 5.27 -6.34 -1.72
N PRO A 119 5.56 -7.53 -2.26
CA PRO A 119 4.68 -8.68 -2.12
C PRO A 119 4.79 -9.23 -0.69
N HIS A 120 3.68 -9.24 0.03
CA HIS A 120 3.58 -9.86 1.34
C HIS A 120 2.82 -11.19 1.21
N PRO A 121 3.51 -12.35 1.26
CA PRO A 121 2.81 -13.63 1.28
C PRO A 121 2.03 -13.73 2.58
N ARG A 122 0.70 -13.89 2.49
CA ARG A 122 -0.12 -14.16 3.67
C ARG A 122 0.23 -15.55 4.21
N ALA A 123 1.14 -15.61 5.16
CA ALA A 123 1.23 -16.77 6.03
C ALA A 123 -0.07 -16.82 6.82
N CYS A 124 -0.90 -17.83 6.56
CA CYS A 124 -2.03 -18.19 7.41
C CYS A 124 -1.48 -18.34 8.84
N GLN A 125 -1.68 -17.33 9.68
CA GLN A 125 -1.46 -17.45 11.12
C GLN A 125 -2.42 -18.54 11.59
N LYS A 126 -1.89 -19.75 11.77
CA LYS A 126 -2.60 -20.82 12.46
C LYS A 126 -2.86 -20.31 13.87
N SER A 127 -4.08 -19.83 14.12
CA SER A 127 -4.57 -19.60 15.47
C SER A 127 -4.54 -20.96 16.17
N LYS A 128 -3.60 -21.12 17.10
CA LYS A 128 -3.63 -22.25 18.04
C LYS A 128 -4.78 -21.96 18.99
N HIS A 129 -5.96 -22.51 18.69
CA HIS A 129 -7.01 -22.65 19.69
C HIS A 129 -6.51 -23.68 20.71
N THR A 130 -5.99 -23.20 21.83
CA THR A 130 -5.78 -24.04 23.01
C THR A 130 -7.17 -24.36 23.55
N PHE A 131 -7.68 -25.53 23.20
CA PHE A 131 -8.86 -26.13 23.81
C PHE A 131 -8.39 -26.77 25.12
N THR A 132 -8.68 -26.11 26.23
CA THR A 132 -8.53 -26.67 27.57
C THR A 132 -9.88 -27.27 27.96
N GLU A 133 -9.99 -28.61 27.94
CA GLU A 133 -11.08 -29.32 28.60
C GLU A 133 -10.80 -29.42 30.10
N HIS A 134 -11.81 -29.11 30.91
CA HIS A 134 -11.98 -29.57 32.28
C HIS A 134 -13.47 -29.73 32.57
#